data_AF-A0AA35T3E5-F1
#
_entry.id   AF-A0AA35T3E5-F1
#
_cell.length_a   1.000
_cell.length_b   1.000
_cell.length_c   1.000
_cell.angle_alpha   90.00
_cell.angle_beta   90.00
_cell.angle_gamma   90.00
#
_symmetry.space_group_name_H-M   'P 1'
#
loop_
_entity.id
_entity.type
_entity.pdbx_description
1 polymer ?
#
loop_
_entity_poly.entity_id
_entity_poly.type
_entity_poly.pdbx_seq_one_letter_code
_entity_poly.pdbx_strand_id
1 'polypeptide(L)'
;MSVGLAVVGVLCAAVFTGLYHLMRNATPGWNPWAWAAVAGLLGFWGVSLYTQIKFPLNPPGIGSEGTLLARQGFQFLFIAVSTLSVAVVVYGVGVVNRTSAASGRWLRYGGIGFAYTVVALLLAFALPGVRDAAPDWLPPELTIMFRTFTAGGHFLLWMGIAFATIGYRYYRERDVHAYPQVPGSARATSA
;
A
#
# COMPACT_ATOMS: atom_id res chain seq x y z
N MET A 1 -9.77 15.26 16.76
CA MET A 1 -10.05 14.30 15.66
C MET A 1 -9.30 14.63 14.36
N SER A 2 -9.19 15.90 13.96
CA SER A 2 -8.51 16.32 12.71
C SER A 2 -7.02 15.95 12.63
N VAL A 3 -6.26 16.13 13.71
CA VAL A 3 -4.80 15.84 13.73
C VAL A 3 -4.52 14.35 13.45
N GLY A 4 -5.26 13.43 14.10
CA GLY A 4 -5.06 12.00 13.89
C GLY A 4 -5.36 11.56 12.46
N LEU A 5 -6.43 12.09 11.86
CA LEU A 5 -6.77 11.81 10.46
C LEU A 5 -5.69 12.35 9.51
N ALA A 6 -5.15 13.54 9.79
CA ALA A 6 -4.05 14.11 9.01
C ALA A 6 -2.78 13.24 9.08
N VAL A 7 -2.41 12.76 10.27
CA VAL A 7 -1.27 11.85 10.46
C VAL A 7 -1.46 10.56 9.67
N VAL A 8 -2.63 9.93 9.75
CA VAL A 8 -2.94 8.72 8.97
C VAL A 8 -2.86 9.00 7.47
N GLY A 9 -3.39 10.14 7.01
CA GLY A 9 -3.30 10.55 5.61
C GLY A 9 -1.85 10.69 5.12
N VAL A 10 -0.99 11.33 5.91
CA VAL A 10 0.45 11.47 5.60
C VAL A 10 1.13 10.11 5.55
N LEU A 11 0.85 9.21 6.49
CA LEU A 11 1.44 7.87 6.50
C LEU A 11 1.00 7.05 5.28
N CYS A 12 -0.28 7.06 4.93
CA CYS A 12 -0.79 6.42 3.72
C CYS A 12 -0.13 7.00 2.46
N ALA A 13 0.01 8.33 2.38
CA ALA A 13 0.67 8.98 1.25
C ALA A 13 2.17 8.63 1.16
N ALA A 14 2.88 8.54 2.29
CA ALA A 14 4.28 8.15 2.35
C ALA A 14 4.49 6.71 1.88
N VAL A 15 3.66 5.77 2.38
CA VAL A 15 3.68 4.37 1.96
C VAL A 15 3.35 4.25 0.47
N PHE A 16 2.28 4.90 0.00
CA PHE A 16 1.91 4.87 -1.41
C PHE A 16 3.04 5.40 -2.30
N THR A 17 3.59 6.57 -1.97
CA THR A 17 4.69 7.21 -2.70
C THR A 17 5.90 6.28 -2.75
N GLY A 18 6.30 5.72 -1.61
CA GLY A 18 7.42 4.77 -1.53
C GLY A 18 7.22 3.55 -2.42
N LEU A 19 6.04 2.90 -2.34
CA LEU A 19 5.72 1.74 -3.18
C LEU A 19 5.65 2.10 -4.67
N TYR A 20 5.08 3.26 -5.02
CA TYR A 20 5.04 3.76 -6.39
C TYR A 20 6.45 3.97 -6.96
N HIS A 21 7.34 4.59 -6.20
CA HIS A 21 8.74 4.77 -6.59
C HIS A 21 9.49 3.46 -6.73
N LEU A 22 9.32 2.53 -5.77
CA LEU A 22 9.93 1.21 -5.84
C LEU A 22 9.44 0.44 -7.07
N MET A 23 8.13 0.48 -7.36
CA MET A 23 7.55 -0.20 -8.51
C MET A 23 8.06 0.38 -9.82
N ARG A 24 8.06 1.72 -9.97
CA ARG A 24 8.63 2.40 -11.14
C ARG A 24 10.09 2.02 -11.38
N ASN A 25 10.87 1.92 -10.31
CA ASN A 25 12.28 1.56 -10.37
C ASN A 25 12.51 0.07 -10.62
N ALA A 26 11.57 -0.78 -10.23
CA ALA A 26 11.64 -2.23 -10.40
C ALA A 26 11.20 -2.66 -11.80
N THR A 27 10.21 -1.99 -12.40
CA THR A 27 9.63 -2.34 -13.70
C THR A 27 9.72 -1.16 -14.68
N PRO A 28 10.94 -0.78 -15.11
CA PRO A 28 11.11 0.25 -16.13
C PRO A 28 10.43 -0.20 -17.43
N GLY A 29 9.63 0.68 -18.03
CA GLY A 29 8.87 0.40 -19.25
C GLY A 29 7.40 0.00 -19.04
N TRP A 30 6.98 -0.27 -17.81
CA TRP A 30 5.55 -0.40 -17.52
C TRP A 30 4.83 0.94 -17.63
N ASN A 31 3.54 0.88 -17.96
CA ASN A 31 2.67 2.05 -18.02
C ASN A 31 2.53 2.68 -16.61
N PRO A 32 2.60 4.02 -16.45
CA PRO A 32 2.31 4.71 -15.20
C PRO A 32 1.04 4.26 -14.45
N TRP A 33 0.01 3.85 -15.18
CA TRP A 33 -1.24 3.34 -14.63
C TRP A 33 -1.02 2.02 -13.87
N ALA A 34 -0.17 1.13 -14.40
CA ALA A 34 0.19 -0.12 -13.75
C ALA A 34 0.98 0.13 -12.45
N TRP A 35 1.92 1.08 -12.45
CA TRP A 35 2.65 1.43 -11.24
C TRP A 35 1.74 1.92 -10.12
N ALA A 36 0.79 2.82 -10.44
CA ALA A 36 -0.15 3.36 -9.46
C ALA A 36 -1.12 2.28 -8.95
N ALA A 37 -1.70 1.48 -9.86
CA ALA A 37 -2.62 0.41 -9.48
C ALA A 37 -1.94 -0.64 -8.58
N VAL A 38 -0.75 -1.11 -8.95
CA VAL A 38 -0.01 -2.09 -8.15
C VAL A 38 0.45 -1.48 -6.83
N ALA A 39 0.93 -0.24 -6.80
CA ALA A 39 1.27 0.43 -5.53
C ALA A 39 0.07 0.55 -4.59
N GLY A 40 -1.12 0.87 -5.12
CA GLY A 40 -2.36 0.89 -4.35
C GLY A 40 -2.74 -0.50 -3.81
N LEU A 41 -2.66 -1.55 -4.65
CA LEU A 41 -2.95 -2.93 -4.22
C LEU A 41 -1.97 -3.41 -3.15
N LEU A 42 -0.69 -3.09 -3.29
CA LEU A 42 0.35 -3.43 -2.32
C LEU A 42 0.18 -2.66 -1.01
N GLY A 43 -0.22 -1.39 -1.07
CA GLY A 43 -0.56 -0.60 0.12
C GLY A 43 -1.78 -1.18 0.83
N PHE A 44 -2.84 -1.50 0.10
CA PHE A 44 -4.03 -2.17 0.63
C PHE A 44 -3.66 -3.50 1.28
N TRP A 45 -2.87 -4.33 0.61
CA TRP A 45 -2.42 -5.61 1.15
C TRP A 45 -1.57 -5.44 2.42
N GLY A 46 -0.48 -4.67 2.32
CA GLY A 46 0.53 -4.54 3.37
C GLY A 46 0.06 -3.80 4.61
N VAL A 47 -0.79 -2.77 4.45
CA VAL A 47 -1.27 -1.95 5.56
C VAL A 47 -2.62 -2.43 6.08
N SER A 48 -3.56 -2.74 5.18
CA SER A 48 -4.97 -2.88 5.53
C SER A 48 -5.46 -4.32 5.58
N LEU A 49 -5.46 -5.04 4.45
CA LEU A 49 -6.12 -6.35 4.35
C LEU A 49 -5.43 -7.39 5.21
N TYR A 50 -4.10 -7.50 5.10
CA TYR A 50 -3.38 -8.54 5.82
C TYR A 50 -3.42 -8.33 7.34
N THR A 51 -3.33 -7.07 7.77
CA THR A 51 -3.54 -6.68 9.17
C THR A 51 -4.93 -7.05 9.66
N GLN A 52 -5.98 -6.79 8.88
CA GLN A 52 -7.36 -7.12 9.25
C GLN A 52 -7.64 -8.64 9.31
N ILE A 53 -6.89 -9.45 8.54
CA ILE A 53 -6.96 -10.91 8.66
C ILE A 53 -6.44 -11.37 10.03
N LYS A 54 -5.29 -10.84 10.46
CA LYS A 54 -4.69 -11.19 11.76
C LYS A 54 -5.43 -10.56 12.94
N PHE A 55 -5.69 -9.26 12.83
CA PHE A 55 -6.29 -8.37 13.82
C PHE A 55 -7.57 -7.75 13.24
N PRO A 56 -8.68 -8.51 13.19
CA PRO A 56 -9.93 -8.01 12.65
C PRO A 56 -10.45 -6.82 13.47
N LEU A 57 -10.97 -5.82 12.77
CA LEU A 57 -11.53 -4.62 13.38
C LEU A 57 -12.85 -4.97 14.06
N ASN A 58 -13.07 -4.37 15.23
CA ASN A 58 -14.34 -4.47 15.95
C ASN A 58 -15.12 -3.16 15.75
N PRO A 59 -16.47 -3.22 15.77
CA PRO A 59 -17.30 -2.02 15.78
C PRO A 59 -16.90 -1.05 16.92
N PRO A 60 -17.14 0.26 16.77
CA PRO A 60 -16.84 1.23 17.81
C PRO A 60 -17.60 0.88 19.10
N GLY A 61 -16.95 1.10 20.25
CA GLY A 61 -17.50 0.74 21.56
C GLY A 61 -17.30 -0.73 21.95
N ILE A 62 -16.63 -1.54 21.12
CA ILE A 62 -16.41 -2.97 21.37
C ILE A 62 -14.92 -3.27 21.59
N GLY A 63 -14.59 -3.58 22.85
CA GLY A 63 -13.25 -3.98 23.27
C GLY A 63 -13.03 -3.70 24.76
N SER A 64 -12.03 -4.32 25.35
CA SER A 64 -11.66 -4.09 26.74
C SER A 64 -10.57 -3.03 26.84
N GLU A 65 -10.74 -2.03 27.73
CA GLU A 65 -9.71 -0.99 27.93
C GLU A 65 -8.38 -1.59 28.40
N GLY A 66 -8.45 -2.65 29.23
CA GLY A 66 -7.27 -3.35 29.76
C GLY A 66 -6.38 -4.02 28.72
N THR A 67 -6.88 -4.27 27.49
CA THR A 67 -6.06 -4.86 26.40
C THR A 67 -5.76 -3.89 25.27
N LEU A 68 -6.30 -2.67 25.33
CA LEU A 68 -6.26 -1.70 24.22
C LEU A 68 -4.84 -1.38 23.78
N LEU A 69 -3.95 -1.03 24.72
CA LEU A 69 -2.58 -0.64 24.42
C LEU A 69 -1.79 -1.78 23.77
N ALA A 70 -1.94 -3.01 24.27
CA ALA A 70 -1.28 -4.18 23.73
C ALA A 70 -1.77 -4.49 22.30
N ARG A 71 -3.09 -4.43 22.06
CA ARG A 71 -3.70 -4.63 20.73
C ARG A 71 -3.16 -3.61 19.73
N GLN A 72 -3.17 -2.33 20.08
CA GLN A 72 -2.67 -1.26 19.23
C GLN A 72 -1.18 -1.44 18.94
N GLY A 73 -0.36 -1.73 19.96
CA GLY A 73 1.08 -1.97 19.80
C GLY A 73 1.38 -3.11 18.82
N PHE A 74 0.74 -4.27 18.98
CA PHE A 74 0.93 -5.40 18.07
C PHE A 74 0.38 -5.13 16.67
N GLN A 75 -0.74 -4.42 16.53
CA GLN A 75 -1.26 -4.00 15.23
C GLN A 75 -0.29 -3.08 14.49
N PHE A 76 0.26 -2.07 15.17
CA PHE A 76 1.24 -1.16 14.56
C PHE A 76 2.52 -1.89 14.15
N LEU A 77 3.03 -2.78 15.00
CA LEU A 77 4.19 -3.62 14.67
C LEU A 77 3.90 -4.50 13.45
N PHE A 78 2.72 -5.12 13.41
CA PHE A 78 2.30 -5.95 12.28
C PHE A 78 2.23 -5.15 10.98
N ILE A 79 1.60 -3.97 10.98
CA ILE A 79 1.53 -3.07 9.83
C ILE A 79 2.93 -2.69 9.36
N ALA A 80 3.82 -2.31 10.29
CA ALA A 80 5.18 -1.90 9.97
C ALA A 80 5.97 -3.02 9.29
N VAL A 81 5.99 -4.22 9.89
CA VAL A 81 6.73 -5.38 9.35
C VAL A 81 6.11 -5.87 8.04
N SER A 82 4.77 -5.91 7.95
CA SER A 82 4.05 -6.29 6.74
C SER A 82 4.37 -5.35 5.57
N THR A 83 4.27 -4.05 5.79
CA THR A 83 4.55 -3.03 4.76
C THR A 83 6.02 -3.05 4.33
N LEU A 84 6.95 -3.20 5.30
CA LEU A 84 8.37 -3.33 5.00
C LEU A 84 8.66 -4.59 4.17
N SER A 85 8.04 -5.72 4.52
CA SER A 85 8.21 -6.99 3.79
C SER A 85 7.75 -6.86 2.33
N VAL A 86 6.63 -6.18 2.10
CA VAL A 86 6.15 -5.86 0.74
C VAL A 86 7.16 -4.97 0.00
N ALA A 87 7.69 -3.92 0.65
CA ALA A 87 8.70 -3.06 0.04
C ALA A 87 9.98 -3.82 -0.35
N VAL A 88 10.44 -4.74 0.50
CA VAL A 88 11.59 -5.62 0.24
C VAL A 88 11.35 -6.53 -0.95
N VAL A 89 10.13 -7.09 -1.09
CA VAL A 89 9.75 -7.89 -2.27
C VAL A 89 9.85 -7.07 -3.54
N VAL A 90 9.26 -5.86 -3.58
CA VAL A 90 9.30 -5.00 -4.76
C VAL A 90 10.74 -4.61 -5.10
N TYR A 91 11.54 -4.29 -4.09
CA TYR A 91 12.97 -4.01 -4.27
C TYR A 91 13.71 -5.22 -4.86
N GLY A 92 13.50 -6.42 -4.32
CA GLY A 92 14.11 -7.66 -4.81
C GLY A 92 13.73 -7.97 -6.26
N VAL A 93 12.46 -7.77 -6.64
CA VAL A 93 12.01 -7.86 -8.03
C VAL A 93 12.79 -6.90 -8.92
N GLY A 94 13.01 -5.66 -8.47
CA GLY A 94 13.83 -4.69 -9.19
C GLY A 94 15.29 -5.12 -9.37
N VAL A 95 15.91 -5.74 -8.36
CA VAL A 95 17.26 -6.30 -8.45
C VAL A 95 17.32 -7.41 -9.52
N VAL A 96 16.33 -8.31 -9.52
CA VAL A 96 16.24 -9.39 -10.52
C VAL A 96 16.06 -8.82 -11.93
N ASN A 97 15.23 -7.79 -12.09
CA ASN A 97 14.93 -7.17 -13.40
C ASN A 97 16.14 -6.44 -14.02
N ARG A 98 17.03 -5.89 -13.19
CA ARG A 98 18.26 -5.21 -13.65
C ARG A 98 19.39 -6.17 -13.98
N THR A 99 19.27 -7.45 -13.61
CA THR A 99 20.32 -8.43 -13.84
C THR A 99 20.27 -8.94 -15.28
N SER A 100 21.37 -8.78 -16.03
CA SER A 100 21.51 -9.18 -17.44
C SER A 100 21.42 -10.69 -17.67
N ALA A 101 21.69 -11.49 -16.63
CA ALA A 101 21.58 -12.95 -16.70
C ALA A 101 20.12 -13.39 -16.76
N ALA A 102 19.68 -13.86 -17.93
CA ALA A 102 18.36 -14.44 -18.14
C ALA A 102 18.21 -15.81 -17.47
N SER A 103 19.31 -16.56 -17.34
CA SER A 103 19.35 -17.87 -16.68
C SER A 103 18.93 -17.76 -15.21
N GLY A 104 17.95 -18.56 -14.80
CA GLY A 104 17.50 -18.64 -13.41
C GLY A 104 16.65 -17.46 -12.93
N ARG A 105 16.21 -16.56 -13.82
CA ARG A 105 15.36 -15.41 -13.44
C ARG A 105 14.08 -15.84 -12.73
N TRP A 106 13.40 -16.86 -13.25
CA TRP A 106 12.21 -17.46 -12.64
C TRP A 106 12.47 -18.04 -11.25
N LEU A 107 13.61 -18.71 -11.07
CA LEU A 107 14.01 -19.25 -9.76
C LEU A 107 14.23 -18.12 -8.74
N ARG A 108 14.78 -16.97 -9.15
CA ARG A 108 14.94 -15.80 -8.27
C ARG A 108 13.60 -15.19 -7.88
N TYR A 109 12.66 -15.04 -8.81
CA TYR A 109 11.30 -14.59 -8.46
C TYR A 109 10.60 -15.58 -7.53
N GLY A 110 10.72 -16.88 -7.80
CA GLY A 110 10.21 -17.95 -6.94
C GLY A 110 10.82 -17.86 -5.53
N GLY A 111 12.12 -17.63 -5.43
CA GLY A 111 12.82 -17.43 -4.16
C GLY A 111 12.33 -16.20 -3.38
N ILE A 112 12.10 -15.07 -4.07
CA ILE A 112 11.52 -13.86 -3.45
C ILE A 112 10.11 -14.15 -2.93
N GLY A 113 9.26 -14.79 -3.75
CA GLY A 113 7.90 -15.16 -3.35
C GLY A 113 7.88 -16.14 -2.18
N PHE A 114 8.78 -17.13 -2.19
CA PHE A 114 8.94 -18.08 -1.09
C PHE A 114 9.39 -17.38 0.20
N ALA A 115 10.42 -16.54 0.13
CA ALA A 115 10.91 -15.78 1.27
C ALA A 115 9.81 -14.88 1.86
N TYR A 116 9.05 -14.18 1.01
CA TYR A 116 7.89 -13.41 1.44
C TYR A 116 6.84 -14.27 2.14
N THR A 117 6.52 -15.44 1.56
CA THR A 117 5.53 -16.36 2.14
C THR A 117 5.97 -16.84 3.53
N VAL A 118 7.25 -17.18 3.71
CA VAL A 118 7.80 -17.56 5.02
C VAL A 118 7.68 -16.40 6.01
N VAL A 119 8.09 -15.19 5.62
CA VAL A 119 7.99 -14.00 6.49
C VAL A 119 6.54 -13.68 6.85
N ALA A 120 5.62 -13.77 5.88
CA ALA A 120 4.19 -13.59 6.13
C ALA A 120 3.68 -14.64 7.13
N LEU A 121 3.93 -15.93 6.90
CA LEU A 121 3.51 -16.97 7.84
C LEU A 121 4.09 -16.73 9.24
N LEU A 122 5.38 -16.41 9.36
CA LEU A 122 5.99 -16.06 10.64
C LEU A 122 5.29 -14.87 11.30
N LEU A 123 5.01 -13.80 10.55
CA LEU A 123 4.31 -12.64 11.09
C LEU A 123 2.88 -12.96 11.54
N ALA A 124 2.18 -13.84 10.80
CA ALA A 124 0.85 -14.30 11.14
C ALA A 124 0.80 -15.14 12.41
N PHE A 125 1.86 -15.89 12.75
CA PHE A 125 1.87 -16.81 13.90
C PHE A 125 2.69 -16.32 15.10
N ALA A 126 3.71 -15.49 14.91
CA ALA A 126 4.61 -15.04 15.97
C ALA A 126 3.98 -14.00 16.91
N LEU A 127 3.06 -13.17 16.39
CA LEU A 127 2.41 -12.15 17.21
C LEU A 127 1.16 -12.71 17.90
N PRO A 128 0.97 -12.46 19.22
CA PRO A 128 -0.20 -12.93 19.93
C PRO A 128 -1.46 -12.28 19.35
N GLY A 129 -2.47 -13.10 19.07
CA GLY A 129 -3.78 -12.61 18.67
C GLY A 129 -4.55 -12.10 19.88
N VAL A 130 -4.26 -10.89 20.33
CA VAL A 130 -5.06 -10.25 21.40
C VAL A 130 -6.43 -9.90 20.80
N ARG A 131 -7.42 -10.75 21.07
CA ARG A 131 -8.79 -10.66 20.55
C ARG A 131 -9.75 -10.46 21.71
N ASP A 132 -10.48 -9.35 21.69
CA ASP A 132 -11.66 -9.21 22.53
C ASP A 132 -12.82 -9.97 21.88
N ALA A 133 -13.49 -10.83 22.65
CA ALA A 133 -14.71 -11.49 22.21
C ALA A 133 -15.80 -10.44 21.94
N ALA A 134 -16.60 -10.67 20.89
CA ALA A 134 -17.80 -9.88 20.71
C ALA A 134 -18.77 -10.17 21.87
N PRO A 135 -19.42 -9.15 22.45
CA PRO A 135 -20.44 -9.38 23.47
C PRO A 135 -21.61 -10.21 22.95
N ASP A 136 -22.26 -11.00 23.81
CA ASP A 136 -23.37 -11.89 23.42
C ASP A 136 -24.58 -11.15 22.84
N TRP A 137 -24.76 -9.87 23.18
CA TRP A 137 -25.85 -9.03 22.67
C TRP A 137 -25.62 -8.53 21.24
N LEU A 138 -24.39 -8.62 20.71
CA LEU A 138 -24.04 -8.11 19.40
C LEU A 138 -24.30 -9.19 18.33
N PRO A 139 -25.21 -8.95 17.37
CA PRO A 139 -25.44 -9.91 16.29
C PRO A 139 -24.15 -10.18 15.49
N PRO A 140 -23.79 -11.45 15.24
CA PRO A 140 -22.58 -11.81 14.47
C PRO A 140 -22.56 -11.18 13.07
N GLU A 141 -23.74 -11.05 12.44
CA GLU A 141 -23.92 -10.49 11.10
C GLU A 141 -23.47 -9.03 11.06
N LEU A 142 -23.73 -8.26 12.12
CA LEU A 142 -23.33 -6.85 12.20
C LEU A 142 -21.81 -6.71 12.28
N THR A 143 -21.15 -7.62 12.99
CA THR A 143 -19.68 -7.66 13.07
C THR A 143 -19.06 -7.99 11.71
N ILE A 144 -19.61 -8.97 11.00
CA ILE A 144 -19.14 -9.37 9.67
C ILE A 144 -19.38 -8.24 8.66
N MET A 145 -20.55 -7.60 8.72
CA MET A 145 -20.90 -6.46 7.88
C MET A 145 -19.93 -5.30 8.09
N PHE A 146 -19.67 -4.92 9.35
CA PHE A 146 -18.72 -3.87 9.70
C PHE A 146 -17.32 -4.15 9.15
N ARG A 147 -16.81 -5.38 9.33
CA ARG A 147 -15.49 -5.78 8.82
C ARG A 147 -15.42 -5.73 7.31
N THR A 148 -16.48 -6.19 6.63
CA THR A 148 -16.58 -6.18 5.17
C THR A 148 -16.56 -4.76 4.62
N PHE A 149 -17.40 -3.86 5.14
CA PHE A 149 -17.43 -2.47 4.70
C PHE A 149 -16.15 -1.73 5.05
N THR A 150 -15.53 -2.03 6.20
CA THR A 150 -14.26 -1.40 6.58
C THR A 150 -13.13 -1.85 5.65
N ALA A 151 -13.05 -3.14 5.31
CA ALA A 151 -12.10 -3.64 4.33
C ALA A 151 -12.33 -3.03 2.95
N GLY A 152 -13.59 -2.91 2.52
CA GLY A 152 -13.99 -2.24 1.28
C GLY A 152 -13.62 -0.76 1.26
N GLY A 153 -13.86 -0.03 2.35
CA GLY A 153 -13.47 1.37 2.51
C GLY A 153 -11.96 1.57 2.43
N HIS A 154 -11.17 0.70 3.06
CA HIS A 154 -9.72 0.73 2.93
C HIS A 154 -9.27 0.40 1.51
N PHE A 155 -9.88 -0.58 0.83
CA PHE A 155 -9.59 -0.85 -0.58
C PHE A 155 -9.85 0.39 -1.45
N LEU A 156 -11.02 1.03 -1.28
CA LEU A 156 -11.38 2.24 -2.00
C LEU A 156 -10.45 3.42 -1.68
N LEU A 157 -9.99 3.56 -0.44
CA LEU A 157 -8.98 4.56 -0.06
C LEU A 157 -7.70 4.40 -0.89
N TRP A 158 -7.13 3.19 -0.91
CA TRP A 158 -5.90 2.92 -1.64
C TRP A 158 -6.07 3.06 -3.16
N MET A 159 -7.21 2.62 -3.69
CA MET A 159 -7.55 2.81 -5.11
C MET A 159 -7.81 4.29 -5.44
N GLY A 160 -8.42 5.05 -4.53
CA GLY A 160 -8.62 6.49 -4.67
C GLY A 160 -7.29 7.24 -4.79
N ILE A 161 -6.30 6.91 -3.97
CA ILE A 161 -4.94 7.47 -4.08
C ILE A 161 -4.29 7.08 -5.42
N ALA A 162 -4.44 5.82 -5.85
CA ALA A 162 -3.94 5.35 -7.14
C ALA A 162 -4.58 6.10 -8.32
N PHE A 163 -5.91 6.18 -8.36
CA PHE A 163 -6.65 6.89 -9.41
C PHE A 163 -6.39 8.39 -9.40
N ALA A 164 -6.28 9.03 -8.23
CA ALA A 164 -5.90 10.44 -8.13
C ALA A 164 -4.51 10.69 -8.72
N THR A 165 -3.55 9.81 -8.43
CA THR A 165 -2.19 9.89 -9.00
C THR A 165 -2.22 9.78 -10.52
N ILE A 166 -2.98 8.82 -11.02
CA ILE A 166 -3.18 8.59 -12.45
C ILE A 166 -3.83 9.81 -13.12
N GLY A 167 -4.94 10.30 -12.57
CA GLY A 167 -5.67 11.45 -13.08
C GLY A 167 -4.82 12.72 -13.09
N TYR A 168 -4.04 12.94 -12.04
CA TYR A 168 -3.09 14.06 -11.97
C TYR A 168 -2.02 13.97 -13.07
N ARG A 169 -1.46 12.79 -13.33
CA ARG A 169 -0.47 12.62 -14.42
C ARG A 169 -1.08 12.87 -15.79
N TYR A 170 -2.27 12.32 -16.02
CA TYR A 170 -2.99 12.50 -17.27
C TYR A 170 -3.33 13.97 -17.55
N TYR A 171 -3.79 14.69 -16.53
CA TYR A 171 -4.04 16.12 -16.60
C TYR A 171 -2.77 16.90 -16.97
N ARG A 172 -1.66 16.61 -16.27
CA ARG A 172 -0.37 17.28 -16.49
C ARG A 172 0.20 17.02 -17.90
N GLU A 173 0.05 15.82 -18.44
CA GLU A 173 0.51 15.49 -19.79
C GLU A 173 -0.30 16.26 -20.85
N ARG A 174 -1.62 16.46 -20.65
CA ARG A 174 -2.45 17.24 -21.58
C ARG A 174 -2.21 18.75 -21.53
N ASP A 175 -2.03 19.32 -20.34
CA ASP A 175 -1.77 20.76 -20.19
C ASP A 175 -0.40 21.16 -20.75
N VAL A 176 0.61 20.28 -20.69
CA VAL A 176 1.91 20.51 -21.34
C VAL A 176 1.77 20.65 -22.87
N HIS A 177 0.75 20.03 -23.48
CA HIS A 177 0.47 20.16 -24.90
C HIS A 177 -0.46 21.35 -25.25
N ALA A 178 -1.05 22.01 -24.25
CA ALA A 178 -2.00 23.10 -24.46
C ALA A 178 -1.35 24.49 -24.59
N TYR A 179 -0.05 24.63 -24.34
CA TYR A 179 0.69 25.87 -24.64
C TYR A 179 1.16 25.85 -26.10
N PRO A 180 0.68 26.77 -26.96
CA PRO A 180 1.28 26.98 -28.27
C PRO A 180 2.76 27.33 -28.08
N GLN A 181 3.64 26.63 -28.79
CA GLN A 181 5.01 27.09 -28.98
C GLN A 181 4.92 28.50 -29.57
N VAL A 182 5.28 29.54 -28.81
CA VAL A 182 5.27 30.92 -29.31
C VAL A 182 6.23 30.97 -30.50
N PRO A 183 5.78 31.18 -31.75
CA PRO A 183 6.66 31.26 -32.90
C PRO A 183 7.42 32.59 -32.80
N GLY A 184 8.68 32.57 -32.35
CA GLY A 184 9.46 33.82 -32.30
C GLY A 184 10.75 33.85 -31.48
N SER A 185 11.10 32.84 -30.68
CA SER A 185 12.32 32.91 -29.85
C SER A 185 13.63 32.66 -30.60
N ALA A 186 13.58 32.40 -31.92
CA ALA A 186 14.77 32.26 -32.77
C ALA A 186 15.05 33.54 -33.57
N ARG A 187 15.30 34.67 -32.90
CA ARG A 187 16.04 35.81 -33.48
C ARG A 187 16.30 36.90 -32.44
N ALA A 188 17.49 36.88 -31.83
CA ALA A 188 18.23 38.07 -31.42
C ALA A 188 19.52 37.65 -30.71
N THR A 189 20.62 37.55 -31.47
CA THR A 189 21.98 37.89 -31.01
C THR A 189 22.94 37.70 -32.19
N SER A 190 22.93 38.68 -33.08
CA SER A 190 24.07 39.00 -33.94
C SER A 190 24.02 40.50 -34.23
N ALA A 191 24.66 41.28 -33.37
CA ALA A 191 25.12 42.63 -33.60
C ALA A 191 26.39 42.82 -32.78
#